data_AF-A0ABD3M5M8-F1
#
_entry.id   AF-A0ABD3M5M8-F1
#
_cell.length_a   1.000
_cell.length_b   1.000
_cell.length_c   1.000
_cell.angle_alpha   90.00
_cell.angle_beta   90.00
_cell.angle_gamma   90.00
#
_symmetry.space_group_name_H-M   'P 1'
#
loop_
_entity.id
_entity.type
_entity.pdbx_description
1 polymer ?
#
loop_
_entity_poly.entity_id
_entity_poly.type
_entity_poly.pdbx_seq_one_letter_code
_entity_poly.pdbx_strand_id
1 'polypeptide(L)'
;MKLFLIVTLISSSAAFAPAPPAGRQSVALQSSSANAIEAALAASKKYGPTSKEAAVLWDIVEEMDASDNSVAYKPVVVDAEYENKVKTLAQMLTKTREELDLVKQLAEDLKGVKLASPVAATSSDESEDFTTAMTKALAAARTATEKFGVDSTQAKLAWETVEEIAASATDDEATRAPLDEECLIELIEGCEALEKFKAALDGR
;
A
#
# COMPACT_ATOMS: atom_id res chain seq x y z
N MET A 1 65.13 -0.83 -29.29
CA MET A 1 64.46 -1.15 -30.57
C MET A 1 63.35 -2.16 -30.30
N LYS A 2 62.22 -1.97 -31.00
CA LYS A 2 61.08 -2.88 -31.19
C LYS A 2 60.06 -3.00 -30.06
N LEU A 3 59.11 -2.04 -30.12
CA LEU A 3 57.70 -2.20 -29.82
C LEU A 3 57.12 -3.47 -30.44
N PHE A 4 56.32 -4.21 -29.68
CA PHE A 4 55.23 -5.02 -30.23
C PHE A 4 53.98 -4.85 -29.36
N LEU A 5 53.07 -4.02 -29.88
CA LEU A 5 51.66 -3.92 -29.54
C LEU A 5 50.97 -5.25 -29.88
N ILE A 6 50.35 -5.90 -28.89
CA ILE A 6 49.30 -6.90 -29.13
C ILE A 6 48.03 -6.38 -28.50
N VAL A 7 47.21 -5.74 -29.35
CA VAL A 7 45.82 -5.42 -29.10
C VAL A 7 45.05 -6.74 -29.11
N THR A 8 44.58 -7.18 -27.95
CA THR A 8 43.52 -8.20 -27.86
C THR A 8 42.19 -7.48 -27.63
N LEU A 9 41.53 -7.20 -28.74
CA LEU A 9 40.17 -6.71 -28.82
C LEU A 9 39.23 -7.90 -28.49
N ILE A 10 38.93 -8.09 -27.20
CA ILE A 10 37.87 -9.01 -26.79
C ILE A 10 36.54 -8.30 -27.04
N SER A 11 35.99 -8.57 -28.22
CA SER A 11 34.62 -8.27 -28.60
C SER A 11 33.66 -9.04 -27.69
N SER A 12 33.22 -8.41 -26.59
CA SER A 12 32.08 -8.90 -25.82
C SER A 12 30.79 -8.61 -26.61
N SER A 13 30.43 -9.55 -27.46
CA SER A 13 29.14 -9.61 -28.16
C SER A 13 28.02 -9.91 -27.16
N ALA A 14 27.60 -8.91 -26.37
CA ALA A 14 26.32 -8.97 -25.63
C ALA A 14 25.19 -8.46 -26.54
N ALA A 15 25.01 -9.10 -27.68
CA ALA A 15 23.86 -8.91 -28.56
C ALA A 15 23.08 -10.23 -28.58
N PHE A 16 21.82 -10.18 -28.17
CA PHE A 16 20.88 -11.29 -28.00
C PHE A 16 21.02 -12.13 -26.71
N ALA A 17 20.92 -11.47 -25.55
CA ALA A 17 20.24 -12.12 -24.43
C ALA A 17 18.73 -11.99 -24.67
N PRO A 18 17.95 -13.09 -24.72
CA PRO A 18 16.49 -12.97 -24.73
C PRO A 18 16.08 -12.25 -23.45
N ALA A 19 15.40 -11.11 -23.60
CA ALA A 19 14.79 -10.44 -22.47
C ALA A 19 13.87 -11.44 -21.74
N PRO A 20 13.86 -11.50 -20.41
CA PRO A 20 12.86 -12.27 -19.70
C PRO A 20 11.48 -11.75 -20.14
N PRO A 21 10.53 -12.62 -20.54
CA PRO A 21 9.22 -12.15 -20.96
C PRO A 21 8.61 -11.40 -19.78
N ALA A 22 8.47 -10.09 -19.96
CA ALA A 22 7.70 -9.24 -19.07
C ALA A 22 6.33 -9.90 -18.90
N GLY A 23 6.01 -10.31 -17.67
CA GLY A 23 4.74 -10.92 -17.30
C GLY A 23 3.58 -9.95 -17.41
N ARG A 24 3.23 -9.54 -18.62
CA ARG A 24 1.93 -9.00 -18.96
C ARG A 24 1.16 -10.09 -19.67
N GLN A 25 0.34 -10.80 -18.89
CA GLN A 25 -0.75 -11.57 -19.47
C GLN A 25 -1.60 -10.62 -20.33
N SER A 26 -1.73 -10.95 -21.61
CA SER A 26 -2.57 -10.22 -22.57
C SER A 26 -4.05 -10.43 -22.26
N VAL A 27 -4.55 -9.79 -21.19
CA VAL A 27 -5.99 -9.67 -20.94
C VAL A 27 -6.70 -9.01 -22.13
N ALA A 28 -5.97 -8.18 -22.89
CA ALA A 28 -6.46 -7.52 -24.11
C ALA A 28 -6.75 -8.48 -25.29
N LEU A 29 -6.12 -9.66 -25.36
CA LEU A 29 -6.38 -10.63 -26.44
C LEU A 29 -7.65 -11.44 -26.18
N GLN A 30 -7.91 -11.80 -24.92
CA GLN A 30 -9.11 -12.55 -24.54
C GLN A 30 -10.40 -11.72 -24.66
N SER A 31 -10.36 -10.42 -24.34
CA SER A 31 -11.50 -9.54 -24.61
C SER A 31 -11.73 -9.33 -26.12
N SER A 32 -10.67 -9.39 -26.93
CA SER A 32 -10.76 -9.27 -28.39
C SER A 32 -11.40 -10.50 -29.05
N SER A 33 -11.11 -11.72 -28.57
CA SER A 33 -11.70 -12.96 -29.15
C SER A 33 -13.20 -13.09 -28.85
N ALA A 34 -13.64 -12.70 -27.65
CA ALA A 34 -15.07 -12.64 -27.32
C ALA A 34 -15.86 -11.70 -28.26
N ASN A 35 -15.30 -10.53 -28.58
CA ASN A 35 -15.90 -9.58 -29.51
C ASN A 35 -15.95 -10.13 -30.95
N ALA A 36 -14.91 -10.86 -31.37
CA ALA A 36 -14.87 -11.50 -32.70
C ALA A 36 -15.91 -12.62 -32.84
N ILE A 37 -16.10 -13.43 -31.78
CA ILE A 37 -17.14 -14.47 -31.73
C ILE A 37 -18.54 -13.85 -31.79
N GLU A 38 -18.77 -12.77 -31.04
CA GLU A 38 -20.06 -12.06 -31.08
C GLU A 38 -20.35 -11.49 -32.47
N ALA A 39 -19.35 -10.89 -33.12
CA ALA A 39 -19.47 -10.37 -34.48
C ALA A 39 -19.76 -11.48 -35.50
N ALA A 40 -19.07 -12.63 -35.40
CA ALA A 40 -19.30 -13.79 -36.26
C ALA A 40 -20.71 -14.38 -36.07
N LEU A 41 -21.18 -14.46 -34.82
CA LEU A 41 -22.54 -14.91 -34.50
C LEU A 41 -23.62 -13.93 -35.00
N ALA A 42 -23.38 -12.62 -34.86
CA ALA A 42 -24.28 -11.58 -35.36
C ALA A 42 -24.38 -11.62 -36.89
N ALA A 43 -23.25 -11.78 -37.59
CA ALA A 43 -23.23 -11.92 -39.05
C ALA A 43 -23.89 -13.21 -39.52
N SER A 44 -23.66 -14.33 -38.83
CA SER A 44 -24.31 -15.62 -39.12
C SER A 44 -25.83 -15.54 -38.97
N LYS A 45 -26.32 -14.81 -37.97
CA LYS A 45 -27.76 -14.55 -37.77
C LYS A 45 -28.35 -13.63 -38.84
N LYS A 46 -27.57 -12.68 -39.35
CA LYS A 46 -28.04 -11.64 -40.29
C LYS A 46 -27.98 -12.07 -41.75
N TYR A 47 -26.91 -12.75 -42.15
CA TYR A 47 -26.63 -13.12 -43.54
C TYR A 47 -26.74 -14.62 -43.81
N GLY A 48 -26.94 -15.42 -42.76
CA GLY A 48 -27.00 -16.87 -42.81
C GLY A 48 -25.64 -17.51 -42.52
N PRO A 49 -25.63 -18.74 -41.96
CA PRO A 49 -24.39 -19.40 -41.55
C PRO A 49 -23.48 -19.80 -42.72
N THR A 50 -24.00 -19.82 -43.95
CA THR A 50 -23.23 -20.14 -45.17
C THR A 50 -22.93 -18.92 -46.03
N SER A 51 -23.17 -17.70 -45.54
CA SER A 51 -22.83 -16.46 -46.27
C SER A 51 -21.31 -16.23 -46.23
N LYS A 52 -20.78 -15.58 -47.27
CA LYS A 52 -19.35 -15.26 -47.38
C LYS A 52 -18.90 -14.32 -46.27
N GLU A 53 -19.77 -13.40 -45.87
CA GLU A 53 -19.53 -12.44 -44.79
C GLU A 53 -19.46 -13.12 -43.42
N ALA A 54 -20.30 -14.13 -43.18
CA ALA A 54 -20.22 -14.95 -41.98
C ALA A 54 -18.97 -15.84 -41.98
N ALA A 55 -18.63 -16.44 -43.14
CA ALA A 55 -17.45 -17.28 -43.29
C ALA A 55 -16.16 -16.53 -42.96
N VAL A 56 -15.95 -15.33 -43.51
CA VAL A 56 -14.74 -14.52 -43.23
C VAL A 56 -14.61 -14.16 -41.76
N LEU A 57 -15.73 -13.91 -41.06
CA LEU A 57 -15.68 -13.62 -39.62
C LEU A 57 -15.37 -14.86 -38.78
N TRP A 58 -15.84 -16.03 -39.20
CA TRP A 58 -15.45 -17.30 -38.59
C TRP A 58 -13.99 -17.65 -38.87
N ASP A 59 -13.46 -17.37 -40.07
CA ASP A 59 -12.03 -17.51 -40.37
C ASP A 59 -11.19 -16.64 -39.44
N ILE A 60 -11.61 -15.41 -39.14
CA ILE A 60 -10.92 -14.53 -38.18
C ILE A 60 -10.96 -15.12 -36.76
N VAL A 61 -12.10 -15.67 -36.33
CA VAL A 61 -12.22 -16.34 -35.02
C VAL A 61 -11.28 -17.55 -34.96
N GLU A 62 -11.21 -18.34 -36.03
CA GLU A 62 -10.35 -19.51 -36.13
C GLU A 62 -8.86 -19.11 -36.08
N GLU A 63 -8.44 -18.09 -36.80
CA GLU A 63 -7.06 -17.58 -36.76
C GLU A 63 -6.69 -17.00 -35.37
N MET A 64 -7.66 -16.37 -34.69
CA MET A 64 -7.47 -15.87 -33.32
C MET A 64 -7.36 -17.01 -32.30
N ASP A 65 -8.16 -18.06 -32.44
CA ASP A 65 -8.14 -19.25 -31.58
C ASP A 65 -6.87 -20.08 -31.83
N ALA A 66 -6.46 -20.23 -33.10
CA ALA A 66 -5.20 -20.87 -33.49
C ALA A 66 -3.95 -20.13 -32.97
N SER A 67 -4.06 -18.81 -32.80
CA SER A 67 -3.01 -17.97 -32.20
C SER A 67 -3.02 -18.00 -30.66
N ASP A 68 -4.05 -18.59 -30.03
CA ASP A 68 -4.16 -18.66 -28.58
C ASP A 68 -3.20 -19.71 -28.00
N ASN A 69 -2.01 -19.25 -27.64
CA ASN A 69 -1.02 -20.05 -26.92
C ASN A 69 -1.27 -20.10 -25.40
N SER A 70 -2.43 -19.65 -24.89
CA SER A 70 -2.74 -19.65 -23.45
C SER A 70 -2.59 -21.04 -22.82
N VAL A 71 -2.87 -22.11 -23.57
CA VAL A 71 -2.69 -23.50 -23.12
C VAL A 71 -1.21 -23.86 -22.94
N ALA A 72 -0.31 -23.33 -23.78
CA ALA A 72 1.13 -23.54 -23.66
C ALA A 72 1.75 -22.75 -22.49
N TYR A 73 1.10 -21.67 -22.07
CA TYR A 73 1.50 -20.86 -20.90
C TYR A 73 0.71 -21.18 -19.63
N LYS A 74 -0.18 -22.18 -19.65
CA LYS A 74 -0.67 -22.75 -18.39
C LYS A 74 0.51 -23.43 -17.72
N PRO A 75 0.93 -22.98 -16.51
CA PRO A 75 1.93 -23.73 -15.78
C PRO A 75 1.40 -25.16 -15.63
N VAL A 76 2.21 -26.15 -16.00
CA VAL A 76 1.90 -27.60 -15.94
C VAL A 76 1.42 -28.03 -14.54
N VAL A 77 1.67 -27.17 -13.56
CA VAL A 77 1.34 -27.37 -12.18
C VAL A 77 0.69 -26.10 -11.65
N VAL A 78 -0.61 -25.93 -11.91
CA VAL A 78 -1.46 -25.28 -10.90
C VAL A 78 -1.64 -26.35 -9.82
N ASP A 79 -0.64 -26.45 -8.93
CA ASP A 79 -0.73 -27.35 -7.79
C ASP A 79 -2.02 -27.01 -7.05
N ALA A 80 -2.76 -28.01 -6.59
CA ALA A 80 -3.87 -27.81 -5.67
C ALA A 80 -3.44 -26.95 -4.46
N GLU A 81 -2.14 -26.94 -4.14
CA GLU A 81 -1.53 -26.05 -3.17
C GLU A 81 -1.55 -24.56 -3.57
N TYR A 82 -1.30 -24.22 -4.84
CA TYR A 82 -1.39 -22.84 -5.32
C TYR A 82 -2.83 -22.33 -5.34
N GLU A 83 -3.80 -23.13 -5.78
CA GLU A 83 -5.21 -22.74 -5.72
C GLU A 83 -5.70 -22.58 -4.28
N ASN A 84 -5.30 -23.50 -3.39
CA ASN A 84 -5.59 -23.36 -1.96
C ASN A 84 -4.94 -22.11 -1.38
N LYS A 85 -3.69 -21.80 -1.71
CA LYS A 85 -3.03 -20.56 -1.28
C LYS A 85 -3.75 -19.32 -1.77
N VAL A 86 -4.15 -19.28 -3.05
CA VAL A 86 -4.94 -18.15 -3.61
C VAL A 86 -6.29 -18.03 -2.92
N LYS A 87 -6.97 -19.14 -2.64
CA LYS A 87 -8.25 -19.16 -1.92
C LYS A 87 -8.12 -18.71 -0.48
N THR A 88 -7.09 -19.18 0.24
CA THR A 88 -6.78 -18.74 1.61
C THR A 88 -6.40 -17.25 1.63
N LEU A 89 -5.63 -16.78 0.65
CA LEU A 89 -5.27 -15.37 0.54
C LEU A 89 -6.51 -14.50 0.28
N ALA A 90 -7.39 -14.94 -0.61
CA ALA A 90 -8.66 -14.27 -0.88
C ALA A 90 -9.55 -14.21 0.38
N GLN A 91 -9.63 -15.30 1.14
CA GLN A 91 -10.36 -15.34 2.42
C GLN A 91 -9.75 -14.42 3.49
N MET A 92 -8.42 -14.35 3.58
CA MET A 92 -7.75 -13.40 4.48
C MET A 92 -8.02 -11.96 4.06
N LEU A 93 -7.97 -11.64 2.77
CA LEU A 93 -8.26 -10.30 2.27
C LEU A 93 -9.72 -9.87 2.55
N THR A 94 -10.70 -10.76 2.39
CA THR A 94 -12.09 -10.44 2.75
C THR A 94 -12.24 -10.26 4.25
N LYS A 95 -11.62 -11.11 5.06
CA LYS A 95 -11.67 -11.00 6.53
C LYS A 95 -11.02 -9.70 7.02
N THR A 96 -9.84 -9.35 6.50
CA THR A 96 -9.15 -8.10 6.84
C THR A 96 -9.94 -6.87 6.38
N ARG A 97 -10.63 -6.95 5.23
CA ARG A 97 -11.52 -5.88 4.77
C ARG A 97 -12.68 -5.67 5.73
N GLU A 98 -13.35 -6.73 6.15
CA GLU A 98 -14.45 -6.67 7.12
C GLU A 98 -13.97 -6.12 8.48
N GLU A 99 -12.79 -6.54 8.93
CA GLU A 99 -12.16 -6.02 10.15
C GLU A 99 -11.78 -4.52 10.02
N LEU A 100 -11.31 -4.08 8.85
CA LEU A 100 -11.05 -2.66 8.59
C LEU A 100 -12.33 -1.83 8.52
N ASP A 101 -13.41 -2.34 7.92
CA ASP A 101 -14.69 -1.66 7.87
C ASP A 101 -15.29 -1.52 9.28
N LEU A 102 -15.13 -2.54 10.15
CA LEU A 102 -15.48 -2.47 11.57
C LEU A 102 -14.63 -1.46 12.35
N VAL A 103 -13.31 -1.45 12.15
CA VAL A 103 -12.41 -0.45 12.79
C VAL A 103 -12.77 0.95 12.33
N LYS A 104 -13.15 1.13 11.06
CA LYS A 104 -13.59 2.41 10.52
C LYS A 104 -14.91 2.85 11.16
N GLN A 105 -15.87 1.95 11.30
CA GLN A 105 -17.14 2.24 11.96
C GLN A 105 -16.93 2.62 13.42
N LEU A 106 -16.05 1.90 14.13
CA LEU A 106 -15.69 2.24 15.51
C LEU A 106 -14.96 3.58 15.61
N ALA A 107 -14.09 3.91 14.65
CA ALA A 107 -13.43 5.21 14.58
C ALA A 107 -14.44 6.35 14.30
N GLU A 108 -15.50 6.09 13.52
CA GLU A 108 -16.60 7.03 13.33
C GLU A 108 -17.44 7.21 14.61
N ASP A 109 -17.70 6.12 15.35
CA ASP A 109 -18.37 6.17 16.65
C ASP A 109 -17.54 6.96 17.68
N LEU A 110 -16.22 6.73 17.73
CA LEU A 110 -15.26 7.50 18.54
C LEU A 110 -15.17 8.98 18.14
N LYS A 111 -15.33 9.29 16.85
CA LYS A 111 -15.38 10.68 16.37
C LYS A 111 -16.69 11.37 16.79
N GLY A 112 -17.76 10.59 16.97
CA GLY A 112 -19.06 11.04 17.49
C GLY A 112 -19.05 11.24 19.00
N VAL A 113 -18.25 10.47 19.73
CA VAL A 113 -17.88 10.77 21.12
C VAL A 113 -16.92 11.96 21.08
N LYS A 114 -17.48 13.18 21.17
CA LYS A 114 -16.70 14.36 21.53
C LYS A 114 -16.11 14.11 22.91
N LEU A 115 -14.93 13.47 22.95
CA LEU A 115 -13.95 13.75 23.96
C LEU A 115 -13.74 15.26 23.84
N ALA A 116 -14.33 16.01 24.76
CA ALA A 116 -13.86 17.36 24.98
C ALA A 116 -12.36 17.20 25.15
N SER A 117 -11.58 17.86 24.28
CA SER A 117 -10.17 18.08 24.59
C SER A 117 -10.17 18.50 26.05
N PRO A 118 -9.40 17.84 26.94
CA PRO A 118 -9.24 18.41 28.26
C PRO A 118 -8.80 19.84 27.99
N VAL A 119 -9.69 20.79 28.25
CA VAL A 119 -9.28 22.16 28.52
C VAL A 119 -8.41 21.91 29.72
N ALA A 120 -7.10 21.90 29.48
CA ALA A 120 -6.10 21.95 30.52
C ALA A 120 -6.58 23.07 31.43
N ALA A 121 -7.16 22.67 32.56
CA ALA A 121 -7.54 23.58 33.60
C ALA A 121 -6.21 24.12 34.11
N THR A 122 -5.82 25.25 33.52
CA THR A 122 -4.89 26.26 34.02
C THR A 122 -3.99 25.76 35.14
N SER A 123 -2.80 25.32 34.76
CA SER A 123 -1.60 25.60 35.55
C SER A 123 -0.46 25.95 34.59
N SER A 124 0.03 27.19 34.73
CA SER A 124 1.25 27.77 34.15
C SER A 124 1.38 27.89 32.63
N ASP A 125 1.20 29.13 32.15
CA ASP A 125 1.88 29.95 31.13
C ASP A 125 3.10 29.42 30.30
N GLU A 126 3.50 28.15 30.39
CA GLU A 126 4.72 27.61 29.78
C GLU A 126 4.43 26.62 28.62
N SER A 127 3.21 26.05 28.54
CA SER A 127 2.87 25.03 27.53
C SER A 127 2.69 25.55 26.10
N GLU A 128 2.37 26.84 25.94
CA GLU A 128 2.28 27.47 24.62
C GLU A 128 3.68 27.68 23.99
N ASP A 129 4.71 27.89 24.83
CA ASP A 129 6.07 28.10 24.36
C ASP A 129 6.71 26.77 23.94
N PHE A 130 6.48 25.69 24.69
CA PHE A 130 6.98 24.35 24.36
C PHE A 130 6.44 23.83 23.02
N THR A 131 5.13 23.89 22.81
CA THR A 131 4.48 23.40 21.58
C THR A 131 4.90 24.23 20.36
N THR A 132 5.08 25.54 20.54
CA THR A 132 5.61 26.45 19.52
C THR A 132 7.08 26.17 19.22
N ALA A 133 7.91 25.91 20.25
CA ALA A 133 9.31 25.56 20.10
C ALA A 133 9.49 24.22 19.37
N MET A 134 8.71 23.19 19.74
CA MET A 134 8.73 21.87 19.12
C MET A 134 8.33 21.92 17.64
N THR A 135 7.24 22.63 17.31
CA THR A 135 6.79 22.77 15.91
C THR A 135 7.81 23.50 15.04
N LYS A 136 8.46 24.55 15.58
CA LYS A 136 9.53 25.29 14.91
C LYS A 136 10.77 24.41 14.68
N ALA A 137 11.17 23.62 15.69
CA ALA A 137 12.31 22.71 15.59
C ALA A 137 12.07 21.61 14.55
N LEU A 138 10.88 21.01 14.52
CA LEU A 138 10.50 20.02 13.51
C LEU A 138 10.51 20.59 12.09
N ALA A 139 10.02 21.82 11.91
CA ALA A 139 10.08 22.50 10.61
C ALA A 139 11.53 22.75 10.17
N ALA A 140 12.39 23.21 11.08
CA ALA A 140 13.81 23.42 10.82
C ALA A 140 14.52 22.11 10.44
N ALA A 141 14.30 21.03 11.21
CA ALA A 141 14.88 19.72 10.95
C ALA A 141 14.45 19.14 9.58
N ARG A 142 13.17 19.27 9.22
CA ARG A 142 12.66 18.87 7.91
C ARG A 142 13.30 19.69 6.78
N THR A 143 13.39 21.01 6.94
CA THR A 143 14.02 21.87 5.91
C THR A 143 15.52 21.61 5.75
N ALA A 144 16.22 21.28 6.84
CA ALA A 144 17.64 20.92 6.80
C ALA A 144 17.84 19.56 6.12
N THR A 145 16.97 18.59 6.43
CA THR A 145 16.94 17.27 5.79
C THR A 145 16.69 17.38 4.28
N GLU A 146 15.77 18.24 3.87
CA GLU A 146 15.43 18.46 2.45
C GLU A 146 16.55 19.20 1.70
N LYS A 147 17.19 20.19 2.32
CA LYS A 147 18.22 21.02 1.67
C LYS A 147 19.61 20.37 1.61
N PHE A 148 20.00 19.68 2.68
CA PHE A 148 21.36 19.16 2.84
C PHE A 148 21.43 17.63 2.73
N GLY A 149 20.28 16.95 2.74
CA GLY A 149 20.18 15.49 2.74
C GLY A 149 20.17 14.92 4.16
N VAL A 150 19.56 13.75 4.31
CA VAL A 150 19.36 13.04 5.59
C VAL A 150 20.64 12.82 6.39
N ASP A 151 21.77 12.57 5.72
CA ASP A 151 23.04 12.24 6.38
C ASP A 151 23.95 13.46 6.63
N SER A 152 23.51 14.65 6.24
CA SER A 152 24.28 15.88 6.44
C SER A 152 24.41 16.23 7.91
N THR A 153 25.52 16.85 8.27
CA THR A 153 25.75 17.32 9.64
C THR A 153 24.71 18.36 10.06
N GLN A 154 24.24 19.17 9.11
CA GLN A 154 23.21 20.19 9.34
C GLN A 154 21.83 19.57 9.64
N ALA A 155 21.47 18.47 8.98
CA ALA A 155 20.25 17.74 9.30
C ALA A 155 20.34 17.07 10.67
N LYS A 156 21.49 16.45 10.99
CA LYS A 156 21.71 15.80 12.29
C LYS A 156 21.60 16.77 13.45
N LEU A 157 22.28 17.92 13.38
CA LEU A 157 22.19 18.97 14.42
C LEU A 157 20.77 19.49 14.61
N ALA A 158 19.99 19.59 13.51
CA ALA A 158 18.61 20.06 13.59
C ALA A 158 17.68 19.01 14.22
N TRP A 159 17.93 17.72 14.01
CA TRP A 159 17.20 16.63 14.69
C TRP A 159 17.60 16.47 16.15
N GLU A 160 18.88 16.69 16.51
CA GLU A 160 19.33 16.77 17.90
C GLU A 160 18.58 17.88 18.65
N THR A 161 18.36 19.04 18.02
CA THR A 161 17.58 20.13 18.63
C THR A 161 16.12 19.74 18.91
N VAL A 162 15.51 18.90 18.06
CA VAL A 162 14.15 18.36 18.28
C VAL A 162 14.15 17.41 19.47
N GLU A 163 15.18 16.59 19.59
CA GLU A 163 15.34 15.62 20.69
C GLU A 163 15.55 16.32 22.04
N GLU A 164 16.38 17.36 22.08
CA GLU A 164 16.61 18.16 23.30
C GLU A 164 15.32 18.82 23.79
N ILE A 165 14.52 19.39 22.87
CA ILE A 165 13.21 19.95 23.23
C ILE A 165 12.27 18.81 23.66
N ALA A 166 12.26 17.66 22.99
CA ALA A 166 11.41 16.54 23.41
C ALA A 166 11.75 16.04 24.83
N ALA A 167 13.04 16.00 25.18
CA ALA A 167 13.51 15.56 26.48
C ALA A 167 13.08 16.53 27.59
N SER A 168 13.11 17.84 27.35
CA SER A 168 12.72 18.82 28.38
C SER A 168 11.25 18.74 28.78
N ALA A 169 10.36 18.23 27.92
CA ALA A 169 8.96 17.97 28.30
C ALA A 169 8.78 16.78 29.25
N THR A 170 9.71 15.82 29.26
CA THR A 170 9.59 14.64 30.13
C THR A 170 9.97 14.93 31.58
N ASP A 171 10.71 16.01 31.82
CA ASP A 171 11.08 16.45 33.17
C ASP A 171 9.87 17.02 33.94
N ASP A 172 8.89 17.62 33.23
CA ASP A 172 7.67 18.14 33.84
C ASP A 172 6.68 17.03 34.25
N GLU A 173 6.65 15.92 33.50
CA GLU A 173 5.79 14.75 33.78
C GLU A 173 6.10 14.13 35.16
N ALA A 174 7.36 14.21 35.61
CA ALA A 174 7.81 13.68 36.90
C ALA A 174 7.28 14.48 38.12
N THR A 175 6.75 15.69 37.90
CA THR A 175 6.21 16.56 38.98
C THR A 175 4.68 16.60 39.01
N ARG A 176 4.00 15.86 38.12
CA ARG A 176 2.54 15.81 38.07
C ARG A 176 1.98 15.12 39.33
N ALA A 177 0.94 15.73 39.92
CA ALA A 177 0.24 15.17 41.07
C ALA A 177 -0.38 13.79 40.74
N PRO A 178 -0.48 12.87 41.73
CA PRO A 178 -1.06 11.55 41.50
C PRO A 178 -2.53 11.68 41.05
N LEU A 179 -2.93 10.81 40.12
CA LEU A 179 -4.24 10.79 39.45
C LEU A 179 -5.44 10.60 40.40
N ASP A 180 -5.18 10.38 41.69
CA ASP A 180 -6.11 10.01 42.75
C ASP A 180 -6.97 11.20 43.22
N GLU A 181 -6.50 12.45 43.06
CA GLU A 181 -7.21 13.66 43.50
C GLU A 181 -8.00 14.37 42.39
N GLU A 182 -7.82 13.98 41.12
CA GLU A 182 -8.65 14.42 40.00
C GLU A 182 -9.67 13.34 39.68
N CYS A 183 -10.87 13.46 40.27
CA CYS A 183 -12.04 12.65 39.94
C CYS A 183 -12.50 12.96 38.50
N LEU A 184 -11.74 12.46 37.51
CA LEU A 184 -12.06 12.48 36.09
C LEU A 184 -13.15 11.44 35.84
N ILE A 185 -14.37 11.76 36.23
CA ILE A 185 -15.57 10.96 35.95
C ILE A 185 -15.67 10.64 34.43
N GLU A 186 -15.20 11.55 33.58
CA GLU A 186 -15.12 11.36 32.13
C GLU A 186 -13.98 10.40 31.69
N LEU A 187 -12.87 10.33 32.43
CA LEU A 187 -11.80 9.35 32.18
C LEU A 187 -12.21 7.96 32.65
N ILE A 188 -13.01 7.84 33.72
CA ILE A 188 -13.58 6.55 34.15
C ILE A 188 -14.54 6.00 33.08
N GLU A 189 -15.39 6.84 32.49
CA GLU A 189 -16.30 6.43 31.43
C GLU A 189 -15.56 6.10 30.12
N GLY A 190 -14.50 6.85 29.79
CA GLY A 190 -13.58 6.55 28.69
C GLY A 190 -12.76 5.27 28.91
N CYS A 191 -12.33 5.01 30.15
CA CYS A 191 -11.63 3.78 30.54
C CYS A 191 -12.57 2.57 30.52
N GLU A 192 -13.84 2.70 30.93
CA GLU A 192 -14.84 1.64 30.82
C GLU A 192 -15.15 1.32 29.35
N ALA A 193 -15.20 2.33 28.47
CA ALA A 193 -15.34 2.14 27.03
C ALA A 193 -14.11 1.45 26.42
N LEU A 194 -12.91 1.80 26.87
CA LEU A 194 -11.66 1.18 26.43
C LEU A 194 -11.51 -0.26 26.96
N GLU A 195 -11.94 -0.55 28.18
CA GLU A 195 -12.00 -1.91 28.72
C GLU A 195 -13.02 -2.78 28.00
N LYS A 196 -14.20 -2.25 27.64
CA LYS A 196 -15.17 -2.96 26.80
C LYS A 196 -14.61 -3.24 25.40
N PHE A 197 -13.86 -2.30 24.83
CA PHE A 197 -13.17 -2.49 23.56
C PHE A 197 -12.07 -3.55 23.65
N LYS A 198 -11.26 -3.51 24.72
CA LYS A 198 -10.22 -4.51 24.97
C LYS A 198 -10.80 -5.90 25.21
N ALA A 199 -11.89 -6.01 25.96
CA ALA A 199 -12.60 -7.27 26.16
C ALA A 199 -13.21 -7.81 24.85
N ALA A 200 -13.69 -6.94 23.96
CA ALA A 200 -14.17 -7.34 22.63
C ALA A 200 -13.05 -7.82 21.70
N LEU A 201 -11.82 -7.31 21.88
CA LEU A 201 -10.63 -7.77 21.17
C LEU A 201 -10.04 -9.06 21.75
N ASP A 202 -9.95 -9.18 23.08
CA ASP A 202 -9.34 -10.32 23.79
C ASP A 202 -10.29 -11.52 23.96
N GLY A 203 -11.61 -11.33 23.79
CA GLY A 203 -12.63 -12.40 23.84
C GLY A 203 -12.75 -13.22 22.55
N ARG A 204 -11.79 -13.12 21.64
CA ARG A 204 -11.76 -13.73 20.31
C ARG A 204 -10.51 -14.61 20.15
#